data_AF-A0A812X264-F1
#
_entry.id   AF-A0A812X264-F1
#
_cell.length_a   1.000
_cell.length_b   1.000
_cell.length_c   1.000
_cell.angle_alpha   90.00
_cell.angle_beta   90.00
_cell.angle_gamma   90.00
#
_symmetry.space_group_name_H-M   'P 1'
#
loop_
_entity.id
_entity.type
_entity.pdbx_description
1 polymer ?
#
loop_
_entity_poly.entity_id
_entity_poly.type
_entity_poly.pdbx_seq_one_letter_code
_entity_poly.pdbx_strand_id
1 'polypeptide(L)'
;VWWSRLCAIVGLGTMWMGPNPLSVIALSLWTHSAWTMMGHHVCHGGYNRTDDTGRYSSRGFALGTLWRRVQDWFDWMLPEAWSIEHNNLHHFRLSEDDDPDLVERNTEGWSKKDRKILPFVSMLTWKWSYYAPNTYKEL
;
A
#
# COMPACT_ATOMS: atom_id res chain seq x y z
N VAL A 1 -0.21 -13.96 -7.14
CA VAL A 1 -0.37 -14.52 -5.77
C VAL A 1 0.80 -15.40 -5.32
N TRP A 2 1.13 -16.50 -6.00
CA TRP A 2 2.17 -17.44 -5.52
C TRP A 2 3.57 -16.85 -5.37
N TRP A 3 3.99 -15.96 -6.27
CA TRP A 3 5.25 -15.23 -6.14
C TRP A 3 5.35 -14.49 -4.80
N SER A 4 4.35 -13.67 -4.48
CA SER A 4 4.28 -12.92 -3.21
C SER A 4 4.28 -13.84 -1.99
N ARG A 5 3.54 -14.96 -2.05
CA ARG A 5 3.51 -15.96 -0.97
C ARG A 5 4.85 -16.66 -0.78
N LEU A 6 5.56 -17.00 -1.85
CA LEU A 6 6.87 -17.61 -1.76
C LEU A 6 7.87 -16.65 -1.09
N CYS A 7 7.86 -15.37 -1.48
CA CYS A 7 8.64 -14.33 -0.82
C CYS A 7 8.29 -14.20 0.67
N ALA A 8 7.01 -14.30 1.04
CA ALA A 8 6.57 -14.29 2.44
C ALA A 8 7.14 -15.47 3.23
N ILE A 9 7.01 -16.69 2.69
CA ILE A 9 7.50 -17.93 3.31
C ILE A 9 9.00 -17.86 3.53
N VAL A 10 9.76 -17.49 2.47
CA VAL A 10 11.21 -17.35 2.57
C VAL A 10 11.58 -16.26 3.56
N GLY A 11 10.98 -15.08 3.45
CA GLY A 11 11.28 -13.93 4.33
C GLY A 11 11.02 -14.24 5.81
N LEU A 12 9.80 -14.64 6.15
CA LEU A 12 9.40 -14.97 7.51
C LEU A 12 10.12 -16.22 8.06
N GLY A 13 10.36 -17.22 7.21
CA GLY A 13 11.05 -18.46 7.60
C GLY A 13 12.55 -18.27 7.88
N THR A 14 13.13 -17.17 7.38
CA THR A 14 14.57 -16.90 7.48
C THR A 14 14.92 -15.69 8.36
N MET A 15 13.96 -14.83 8.69
CA MET A 15 14.22 -13.56 9.40
C MET A 15 14.77 -13.71 10.82
N TRP A 16 14.64 -14.90 11.42
CA TRP A 16 15.21 -15.20 12.74
C TRP A 16 16.72 -15.43 12.68
N MET A 17 17.26 -15.73 11.49
CA MET A 17 18.70 -15.78 11.29
C MET A 17 19.28 -14.37 11.47
N GLY A 18 20.56 -14.27 11.82
CA GLY A 18 21.24 -12.96 11.88
C GLY A 18 21.07 -12.17 10.57
N PRO A 19 21.36 -10.85 10.55
CA PRO A 19 21.09 -9.99 9.40
C PRO A 19 21.48 -10.63 8.07
N ASN A 20 20.46 -10.95 7.28
CA ASN A 20 20.55 -11.85 6.14
C ASN A 20 19.93 -11.14 4.91
N PRO A 21 20.72 -10.85 3.86
CA PRO A 21 20.22 -10.23 2.64
C PRO A 21 19.05 -10.99 2.01
N LEU A 22 19.00 -12.31 2.12
CA LEU A 22 17.88 -13.13 1.62
C LEU A 22 16.57 -12.78 2.33
N SER A 23 16.56 -12.69 3.66
CA SER A 23 15.36 -12.28 4.41
C SER A 23 14.94 -10.87 4.04
N VAL A 24 15.88 -9.93 3.96
CA VAL A 24 15.59 -8.53 3.63
C VAL A 24 14.94 -8.42 2.25
N ILE A 25 15.54 -9.05 1.24
CA ILE A 25 15.04 -9.04 -0.13
C ILE A 25 13.68 -9.76 -0.20
N ALA A 26 13.53 -10.92 0.43
CA ALA A 26 12.29 -11.68 0.39
C ALA A 26 11.12 -10.94 1.10
N LEU A 27 11.36 -10.34 2.27
CA LEU A 27 10.35 -9.52 2.96
C LEU A 27 9.99 -8.25 2.16
N SER A 28 11.00 -7.60 1.56
CA SER A 28 10.78 -6.43 0.70
C SER A 28 9.92 -6.78 -0.53
N LEU A 29 10.28 -7.85 -1.25
CA LEU A 29 9.52 -8.33 -2.41
C LEU A 29 8.11 -8.79 -2.00
N TRP A 30 7.95 -9.44 -0.85
CA TRP A 30 6.63 -9.82 -0.35
C TRP A 30 5.74 -8.61 -0.11
N THR A 31 6.18 -7.65 0.71
CA THR A 31 5.36 -6.48 1.06
C THR A 31 5.12 -5.57 -0.15
N HIS A 32 6.11 -5.39 -1.01
CA HIS A 32 5.97 -4.62 -2.24
C HIS A 32 4.97 -5.27 -3.20
N SER A 33 5.11 -6.57 -3.48
CA SER A 33 4.18 -7.31 -4.34
C SER A 33 2.77 -7.42 -3.76
N ALA A 34 2.65 -7.55 -2.43
CA ALA A 34 1.38 -7.55 -1.74
C ALA A 34 0.61 -6.27 -2.05
N TRP A 35 1.28 -5.12 -2.01
CA TRP A 35 0.67 -3.85 -2.38
C TRP A 35 0.44 -3.69 -3.88
N THR A 36 1.53 -3.65 -4.66
CA THR A 36 1.50 -3.15 -6.04
C THR A 36 0.84 -4.11 -7.02
N MET A 37 0.79 -5.41 -6.71
CA MET A 37 0.22 -6.42 -7.61
C MET A 37 -1.08 -7.04 -7.08
N MET A 38 -1.45 -6.84 -5.82
CA MET A 38 -2.67 -7.41 -5.24
C MET A 38 -3.52 -6.33 -4.59
N GLY A 39 -3.12 -5.81 -3.43
CA GLY A 39 -3.93 -4.91 -2.60
C GLY A 39 -4.46 -3.70 -3.36
N HIS A 40 -3.60 -2.97 -4.09
CA HIS A 40 -4.03 -1.80 -4.86
C HIS A 40 -5.13 -2.13 -5.88
N HIS A 41 -4.94 -3.18 -6.69
CA HIS A 41 -5.93 -3.62 -7.67
C HIS A 41 -7.21 -4.18 -7.03
N VAL A 42 -7.08 -4.93 -5.93
CA VAL A 42 -8.23 -5.46 -5.19
C VAL A 42 -9.06 -4.31 -4.63
N CYS A 43 -8.43 -3.33 -3.99
CA CYS A 43 -9.11 -2.21 -3.37
C CYS A 43 -9.76 -1.27 -4.40
N HIS A 44 -9.20 -1.14 -5.61
CA HIS A 44 -9.88 -0.50 -6.75
C HIS A 44 -11.01 -1.34 -7.35
N GLY A 45 -11.18 -2.60 -6.93
CA GLY A 45 -12.21 -3.50 -7.45
C GLY A 45 -11.86 -4.17 -8.77
N GLY A 46 -10.59 -4.16 -9.18
CA GLY A 46 -10.13 -4.79 -10.43
C GLY A 46 -10.41 -6.29 -10.53
N TYR A 47 -10.62 -6.96 -9.39
CA TYR A 47 -10.96 -8.39 -9.33
C TYR A 47 -12.42 -8.69 -8.99
N ASN A 48 -13.26 -7.67 -8.74
CA ASN A 48 -14.64 -7.86 -8.28
C ASN A 48 -15.50 -8.73 -9.21
N ARG A 49 -15.15 -8.80 -10.50
CA ARG A 49 -15.88 -9.55 -11.53
C ARG A 49 -15.07 -10.70 -12.15
N THR A 50 -13.86 -10.94 -11.67
CA THR A 50 -12.94 -11.94 -12.24
C THR A 50 -12.52 -13.00 -11.22
N ASP A 51 -12.73 -12.76 -9.93
CA ASP A 51 -12.56 -13.75 -8.88
C ASP A 51 -13.91 -14.34 -8.44
N ASP A 52 -14.24 -15.52 -8.96
CA ASP A 52 -15.47 -16.25 -8.62
C ASP A 52 -15.54 -16.69 -7.15
N THR A 53 -14.42 -16.69 -6.42
CA THR A 53 -14.39 -17.04 -5.00
C THR A 53 -14.85 -15.89 -4.09
N GLY A 54 -14.90 -14.66 -4.62
CA GLY A 54 -15.21 -13.45 -3.86
C GLY A 54 -14.17 -13.07 -2.81
N ARG A 55 -13.01 -13.74 -2.80
CA ARG A 55 -11.92 -13.46 -1.86
C ARG A 55 -11.29 -12.10 -2.12
N TYR A 56 -11.03 -11.79 -3.38
CA TYR A 56 -10.38 -10.57 -3.85
C TYR A 56 -11.41 -9.49 -4.22
N SER A 57 -12.39 -9.27 -3.34
CA SER A 57 -13.37 -8.21 -3.50
C SER A 57 -12.93 -6.92 -2.78
N SER A 58 -13.10 -5.77 -3.43
CA SER A 58 -12.87 -4.46 -2.82
C SER A 58 -13.70 -4.19 -1.57
N ARG A 59 -14.81 -4.93 -1.38
CA ARG A 59 -15.70 -4.80 -0.21
C ARG A 59 -15.32 -5.68 0.97
N GLY A 60 -14.48 -6.69 0.76
CA GLY A 60 -14.21 -7.73 1.77
C GLY A 60 -12.73 -8.04 2.00
N PHE A 61 -11.85 -7.53 1.14
CA PHE A 61 -10.41 -7.74 1.23
C PHE A 61 -9.85 -7.15 2.53
N ALA A 62 -9.17 -7.99 3.33
CA ALA A 62 -8.57 -7.61 4.60
C ALA A 62 -9.53 -7.09 5.71
N LEU A 63 -10.84 -7.16 5.50
CA LEU A 63 -11.85 -6.66 6.44
C LEU A 63 -12.53 -7.79 7.25
N GLY A 64 -13.17 -7.40 8.36
CA GLY A 64 -14.09 -8.22 9.15
C GLY A 64 -13.46 -9.09 10.22
N THR A 65 -12.35 -9.80 9.94
CA THR A 65 -11.67 -10.65 10.94
C THR A 65 -10.17 -10.41 10.96
N LEU A 66 -9.54 -10.60 12.12
CA LEU A 66 -8.08 -10.55 12.24
C LEU A 66 -7.41 -11.57 11.29
N TRP A 67 -8.04 -12.73 11.09
CA TRP A 67 -7.54 -13.74 10.18
C TRP A 67 -7.51 -13.25 8.72
N ARG A 68 -8.61 -12.65 8.23
CA ARG A 68 -8.63 -12.01 6.89
C ARG A 68 -7.61 -10.90 6.79
N ARG A 69 -7.48 -10.06 7.83
CA ARG A 69 -6.47 -9.01 7.88
C ARG A 69 -5.07 -9.57 7.68
N VAL A 70 -4.68 -10.57 8.46
CA VAL A 70 -3.34 -11.16 8.40
C VAL A 70 -3.10 -11.93 7.09
N GLN A 71 -4.09 -12.67 6.59
CA GLN A 71 -3.91 -13.47 5.37
C GLN A 71 -3.91 -12.66 4.09
N ASP A 72 -4.78 -11.65 4.00
CA ASP A 72 -4.95 -10.86 2.78
C ASP A 72 -4.04 -9.61 2.80
N TRP A 73 -3.73 -9.08 3.99
CA TRP A 73 -3.01 -7.82 4.14
C TRP A 73 -2.22 -7.69 5.47
N PHE A 74 -1.07 -8.37 5.54
CA PHE A 74 -0.16 -8.26 6.68
C PHE A 74 0.72 -7.00 6.59
N ASP A 75 0.08 -5.84 6.73
CA ASP A 75 0.72 -4.53 6.68
C ASP A 75 -0.02 -3.55 7.60
N TRP A 76 0.67 -2.49 8.08
CA TRP A 76 0.00 -1.51 8.93
C TRP A 76 -1.04 -0.71 8.15
N MET A 77 -0.78 -0.38 6.88
CA MET A 77 -1.65 0.48 6.10
C MET A 77 -3.05 -0.13 6.09
N LEU A 78 -4.09 0.65 6.36
CA LEU A 78 -5.45 0.14 6.49
C LEU A 78 -6.12 0.23 5.11
N PRO A 79 -6.47 -0.89 4.45
CA PRO A 79 -7.15 -0.85 3.16
C PRO A 79 -8.48 -0.10 3.18
N GLU A 80 -9.20 -0.17 4.30
CA GLU A 80 -10.43 0.57 4.56
C GLU A 80 -10.21 2.09 4.55
N ALA A 81 -9.18 2.58 5.24
CA ALA A 81 -8.83 4.00 5.31
C ALA A 81 -8.34 4.50 3.94
N TRP A 82 -7.51 3.69 3.29
CA TRP A 82 -7.01 3.95 1.94
C TRP A 82 -8.14 4.06 0.92
N SER A 83 -9.18 3.22 1.03
CA SER A 83 -10.32 3.31 0.13
C SER A 83 -11.10 4.61 0.31
N ILE A 84 -11.06 5.25 1.47
CA ILE A 84 -11.70 6.56 1.65
C ILE A 84 -10.83 7.63 0.99
N GLU A 85 -9.57 7.78 1.42
CA GLU A 85 -8.69 8.82 0.91
C GLU A 85 -8.47 8.69 -0.61
N HIS A 86 -8.07 7.51 -1.08
CA HIS A 86 -7.62 7.36 -2.45
C HIS A 86 -8.77 7.07 -3.43
N ASN A 87 -9.68 6.14 -3.11
CA ASN A 87 -10.78 5.84 -4.03
C ASN A 87 -11.87 6.92 -4.01
N ASN A 88 -12.22 7.44 -2.83
CA ASN A 88 -13.37 8.34 -2.71
C ASN A 88 -12.98 9.82 -2.78
N LEU A 89 -11.81 10.23 -2.30
CA LEU A 89 -11.39 11.63 -2.37
C LEU A 89 -10.51 11.87 -3.60
N HIS A 90 -9.34 11.24 -3.68
CA HIS A 90 -8.38 11.48 -4.76
C HIS A 90 -8.99 11.25 -6.15
N HIS A 91 -9.58 10.08 -6.42
CA HIS A 91 -10.14 9.83 -7.75
C HIS A 91 -11.34 10.70 -8.13
N PHE A 92 -12.11 11.21 -7.16
CA PHE A 92 -13.24 12.09 -7.45
C PHE A 92 -12.84 13.55 -7.63
N ARG A 93 -11.70 13.94 -7.03
CA ARG A 93 -11.19 15.31 -7.03
C ARG A 93 -9.86 15.43 -7.77
N LEU A 94 -9.58 14.49 -8.68
CA LEU A 94 -8.26 14.31 -9.25
C LEU A 94 -7.72 15.63 -9.82
N SER A 95 -6.55 16.06 -9.35
CA SER A 95 -5.92 17.33 -9.76
C SER A 95 -6.67 18.61 -9.36
N GLU A 96 -7.61 18.53 -8.43
CA GLU A 96 -8.30 19.67 -7.82
C GLU A 96 -7.65 20.07 -6.48
N ASP A 97 -7.97 21.26 -5.98
CA ASP A 97 -7.41 21.78 -4.72
C ASP A 97 -7.72 20.90 -3.50
N ASP A 98 -8.83 20.15 -3.55
CA ASP A 98 -9.30 19.24 -2.50
C ASP A 98 -8.82 17.78 -2.69
N ASP A 99 -7.96 17.51 -3.67
CA ASP A 99 -7.31 16.21 -3.87
C ASP A 99 -6.28 15.96 -2.74
N PRO A 100 -6.41 14.92 -1.91
CA PRO A 100 -5.41 14.63 -0.88
C PRO A 100 -4.02 14.33 -1.47
N ASP A 101 -3.96 13.77 -2.67
CA ASP A 101 -2.74 13.31 -3.36
C ASP A 101 -2.13 14.34 -4.33
N LEU A 102 -2.59 15.60 -4.30
CA LEU A 102 -2.04 16.66 -5.17
C LEU A 102 -0.57 16.97 -4.85
N VAL A 103 0.33 16.56 -5.75
CA VAL A 103 1.79 16.70 -5.57
C VAL A 103 2.20 18.16 -5.48
N GLU A 104 1.60 19.03 -6.27
CA GLU A 104 1.89 20.47 -6.32
C GLU A 104 1.65 21.12 -4.96
N ARG A 105 0.50 20.84 -4.33
CA ARG A 105 0.15 21.34 -2.99
C ARG A 105 1.03 20.68 -1.93
N ASN A 106 1.17 19.35 -1.97
CA ASN A 106 1.93 18.60 -0.96
C ASN A 106 3.44 18.93 -0.98
N THR A 107 3.93 19.59 -2.05
CA THR A 107 5.34 20.02 -2.20
C THR A 107 5.49 21.54 -2.31
N GLU A 108 4.45 22.32 -2.00
CA GLU A 108 4.48 23.78 -2.16
C GLU A 108 5.61 24.43 -1.35
N GLY A 109 5.84 23.93 -0.13
CA GLY A 109 6.89 24.39 0.79
C GLY A 109 8.31 23.97 0.41
N TRP A 110 8.48 23.13 -0.62
CA TRP A 110 9.80 22.70 -1.06
C TRP A 110 10.49 23.79 -1.88
N SER A 111 11.76 24.06 -1.58
CA SER A 111 12.57 24.96 -2.42
C SER A 111 12.80 24.36 -3.82
N LYS A 112 13.23 25.20 -4.78
CA LYS A 112 13.59 24.72 -6.14
C LYS A 112 14.65 23.62 -6.14
N LYS A 113 15.56 23.62 -5.15
CA LYS A 113 16.59 22.58 -5.00
C LYS A 113 15.98 21.30 -4.48
N ASP A 114 15.10 21.41 -3.47
CA ASP A 114 14.46 20.28 -2.84
C ASP A 114 13.57 19.51 -3.81
N ARG A 115 12.85 20.21 -4.70
CA ARG A 115 12.04 19.59 -5.76
C ARG A 115 12.83 18.71 -6.74
N LYS A 116 14.16 18.78 -6.75
CA LYS A 116 15.03 17.88 -7.55
C LYS A 116 15.47 16.62 -6.80
N ILE A 117 15.47 16.66 -5.47
CA ILE A 117 16.07 15.61 -4.62
C ILE A 117 15.00 14.90 -3.79
N LEU A 118 14.13 15.67 -3.13
CA LEU A 118 13.11 15.14 -2.24
C LEU A 118 12.11 14.20 -2.91
N PRO A 119 11.74 14.29 -4.21
CA PRO A 119 10.92 13.25 -4.83
C PRO A 119 11.52 11.85 -4.68
N PHE A 120 12.84 11.70 -4.87
CA PHE A 120 13.53 10.42 -4.74
C PHE A 120 13.58 9.93 -3.30
N VAL A 121 13.74 10.85 -2.33
CA VAL A 121 13.69 10.52 -0.90
C VAL A 121 12.26 10.12 -0.48
N SER A 122 11.26 10.83 -0.98
CA SER A 122 9.85 10.51 -0.78
C SER A 122 9.51 9.14 -1.35
N MET A 123 10.00 8.76 -2.54
CA MET A 123 9.79 7.41 -3.09
C MET A 123 10.27 6.27 -2.18
N LEU A 124 11.27 6.51 -1.32
CA LEU A 124 11.77 5.50 -0.38
C LEU A 124 10.94 5.42 0.91
N THR A 125 10.25 6.50 1.27
CA THR A 125 9.60 6.66 2.57
C THR A 125 8.09 6.83 2.50
N TRP A 126 7.52 7.07 1.32
CA TRP A 126 6.15 7.53 1.11
C TRP A 126 5.10 6.70 1.85
N LYS A 127 5.23 5.37 1.85
CA LYS A 127 4.27 4.50 2.54
C LYS A 127 4.16 4.81 4.03
N TRP A 128 5.26 5.23 4.64
CA TRP A 128 5.40 5.51 6.07
C TRP A 128 5.22 6.97 6.41
N SER A 129 5.80 7.87 5.62
CA SER A 129 5.84 9.30 5.90
C SER A 129 4.60 10.04 5.40
N TYR A 130 3.90 9.46 4.44
CA TYR A 130 2.81 10.12 3.73
C TYR A 130 1.55 9.24 3.74
N TYR A 131 1.61 8.07 3.10
CA TYR A 131 0.43 7.30 2.74
C TYR A 131 -0.30 6.72 3.96
N ALA A 132 0.32 5.84 4.74
CA ALA A 132 -0.37 5.26 5.89
C ALA A 132 -0.86 6.34 6.89
N PRO A 133 -0.06 7.34 7.30
CA PRO A 133 -0.54 8.38 8.20
C PRO A 133 -1.68 9.24 7.66
N ASN A 134 -1.70 9.55 6.35
CA ASN A 134 -2.77 10.36 5.77
C ASN A 134 -4.06 9.56 5.64
N THR A 135 -4.00 8.32 5.14
CA THR A 135 -5.19 7.47 5.05
C THR A 135 -5.90 7.34 6.40
N TYR A 136 -5.17 7.22 7.50
CA TYR A 136 -5.76 7.04 8.84
C TYR A 136 -6.53 8.24 9.35
N LYS A 137 -6.30 9.44 8.79
CA LYS A 137 -7.06 10.64 9.17
C LYS A 137 -8.51 10.60 8.68
N GLU A 138 -8.79 9.72 7.72
CA GLU A 138 -10.11 9.55 7.12
C GLU A 138 -11.00 8.53 7.87
N LEU A 139 -10.49 7.92 8.95
CA LEU A 139 -11.23 7.04 9.87
C LEU A 139 -11.46 7.70 11.23
#